data_AF-A0A3B5Q7Q2-F1
#
_entry.id   AF-A0A3B5Q7Q2-F1
#
_cell.length_a   1.000
_cell.length_b   1.000
_cell.length_c   1.000
_cell.angle_alpha   90.00
_cell.angle_beta   90.00
_cell.angle_gamma   90.00
#
_symmetry.space_group_name_H-M   'P 1'
#
loop_
_entity.id
_entity.type
_entity.pdbx_description
1 polymer ?
#
loop_
_entity_poly.entity_id
_entity_poly.type
_entity_poly.pdbx_seq_one_letter_code
_entity_poly.pdbx_strand_id
1 'polypeptide(L)'
;IYNNTSKNRLTGSFLTPLTYSLSVYLVRQLTSPLLLQRLRMKGIRSPDHSRALIKEKLTADPDSEIATTSLRVSLMCPLGKMRLTVPCRAVTCSHLQCFDAALYLQMNEKKPTWICPVCDKKADYENLIIDGLFLEILNDCSDVDEIKFQEDGTWCPMRPKKDPVKFSVHSVGKSSVVAHPVELNLNKKTDVIDLTLESSSSSDDDDDDTSTTPPSKRQCIYISKNEEIHAKG
;
A
#
# COMPACT_ATOMS: atom_id res chain seq x y z
N ILE A 1 -42.99 -21.55 -33.34
CA ILE A 1 -42.16 -21.14 -32.18
C ILE A 1 -40.84 -21.90 -32.31
N TYR A 2 -39.80 -21.27 -32.84
CA TYR A 2 -38.50 -21.91 -33.03
C TYR A 2 -37.74 -21.91 -31.69
N ASN A 3 -37.73 -23.06 -31.01
CA ASN A 3 -36.81 -23.30 -29.89
C ASN A 3 -35.40 -23.51 -30.47
N ASN A 4 -34.68 -22.42 -30.66
CA ASN A 4 -33.27 -22.46 -31.01
C ASN A 4 -32.45 -22.72 -29.74
N THR A 5 -32.42 -23.97 -29.29
CA THR A 5 -31.51 -24.39 -28.20
C THR A 5 -30.12 -24.61 -28.77
N SER A 6 -29.32 -23.54 -28.79
CA SER A 6 -27.88 -23.62 -29.04
C SER A 6 -27.21 -24.45 -27.92
N LYS A 7 -26.48 -25.50 -28.31
CA LYS A 7 -25.71 -26.33 -27.36
C LYS A 7 -24.35 -25.67 -27.07
N ASN A 8 -23.98 -25.55 -25.80
CA ASN A 8 -22.61 -25.19 -25.40
C ASN A 8 -21.73 -26.46 -25.38
N ARG A 9 -20.54 -26.40 -25.98
CA ARG A 9 -19.56 -27.49 -26.00
C ARG A 9 -18.26 -27.03 -25.36
N LEU A 10 -17.83 -27.73 -24.31
CA LEU A 10 -16.51 -27.56 -23.68
C LEU A 10 -15.63 -28.74 -24.10
N THR A 11 -14.39 -28.47 -24.49
CA THR A 11 -13.42 -29.49 -24.88
C THR A 11 -12.09 -29.13 -24.23
N GLY A 12 -11.49 -30.07 -23.50
CA GLY A 12 -10.19 -29.89 -22.85
C GLY A 12 -9.35 -31.15 -23.03
N SER A 13 -8.09 -30.98 -23.36
CA SER A 13 -7.12 -32.07 -23.53
C SER A 13 -6.00 -31.88 -22.53
N PHE A 14 -5.64 -32.92 -21.79
CA PHE A 14 -4.61 -32.88 -20.76
C PHE A 14 -3.60 -33.99 -21.05
N LEU A 15 -2.30 -33.65 -21.02
CA LEU A 15 -1.20 -34.60 -21.15
C LEU A 15 -0.42 -34.61 -19.84
N THR A 16 -0.99 -35.24 -18.81
CA THR A 16 -0.36 -35.31 -17.49
C THR A 16 -0.73 -36.63 -16.81
N PRO A 17 0.13 -37.16 -15.91
CA PRO A 17 -0.19 -38.36 -15.13
C PRO A 17 -1.17 -38.11 -13.97
N LEU A 18 -1.55 -36.85 -13.71
CA LEU A 18 -2.43 -36.47 -12.62
C LEU A 18 -3.91 -36.58 -13.01
N THR A 19 -4.75 -36.94 -12.05
CA THR A 19 -6.22 -36.95 -12.19
C THR A 19 -6.79 -35.57 -11.88
N TYR A 20 -7.73 -35.11 -12.70
CA TYR A 20 -8.44 -33.84 -12.51
C TYR A 20 -9.96 -34.04 -12.49
N SER A 21 -10.66 -33.08 -11.88
CA SER A 21 -12.12 -32.96 -11.96
C SER A 21 -12.49 -31.59 -12.53
N LEU A 22 -13.56 -31.52 -13.32
CA LEU A 22 -14.09 -30.30 -13.91
C LEU A 22 -15.54 -30.10 -13.48
N SER A 23 -15.87 -28.89 -13.05
CA SER A 23 -17.23 -28.49 -12.67
C SER A 23 -17.55 -27.12 -13.26
N VAL A 24 -18.79 -26.94 -13.72
CA VAL A 24 -19.26 -25.71 -14.34
C VAL A 24 -20.39 -25.14 -13.47
N TYR A 25 -20.25 -23.88 -13.08
CA TYR A 25 -21.21 -23.19 -12.21
C TYR A 25 -21.69 -21.92 -12.89
N LEU A 26 -22.98 -21.63 -12.75
CA LEU A 26 -23.50 -20.28 -12.97
C LEU A 26 -23.21 -19.46 -11.71
N VAL A 27 -22.44 -18.39 -11.84
CA VAL A 27 -22.02 -17.55 -10.72
C VAL A 27 -22.43 -16.10 -10.93
N ARG A 28 -22.64 -15.39 -9.82
CA ARG A 28 -22.78 -13.93 -9.82
C ARG A 28 -21.48 -13.32 -9.32
N GLN A 29 -20.84 -12.51 -10.15
CA GLN A 29 -19.67 -11.73 -9.73
C GLN A 29 -20.08 -10.69 -8.68
N LEU A 30 -19.34 -10.64 -7.58
CA LEU A 30 -19.51 -9.64 -6.54
C LEU A 30 -18.42 -8.58 -6.69
N THR A 31 -18.80 -7.32 -6.51
CA THR A 31 -17.87 -6.20 -6.63
C THR A 31 -17.27 -5.82 -5.28
N SER A 32 -16.12 -5.15 -5.28
CA SER A 32 -15.48 -4.68 -4.04
C SER A 32 -16.37 -3.79 -3.17
N PRO A 33 -17.21 -2.86 -3.69
CA PRO A 33 -18.13 -2.09 -2.86
C PRO A 33 -19.17 -2.97 -2.15
N LEU A 34 -19.67 -4.02 -2.80
CA LEU A 34 -20.64 -4.95 -2.19
C LEU A 34 -19.98 -5.79 -1.09
N LEU A 35 -18.75 -6.25 -1.31
CA LEU A 35 -17.97 -6.94 -0.29
C LEU A 35 -17.64 -6.03 0.90
N LEU A 36 -17.37 -4.74 0.65
CA LEU A 36 -17.12 -3.75 1.70
C LEU A 36 -18.39 -3.51 2.53
N GLN A 37 -19.55 -3.37 1.88
CA GLN A 37 -20.83 -3.26 2.57
C GLN A 37 -21.09 -4.48 3.44
N ARG A 38 -20.86 -5.69 2.91
CA ARG A 38 -20.97 -6.93 3.70
C ARG A 38 -20.00 -6.99 4.87
N LEU A 39 -18.76 -6.53 4.70
CA LEU A 39 -17.79 -6.45 5.79
C LEU A 39 -18.26 -5.48 6.89
N ARG A 40 -18.83 -4.33 6.52
CA ARG A 40 -19.43 -3.40 7.49
C ARG A 40 -20.63 -4.02 8.22
N MET A 41 -21.45 -4.81 7.52
CA MET A 41 -22.58 -5.53 8.13
C MET A 41 -22.15 -6.66 9.07
N LYS A 42 -20.97 -7.26 8.88
CA LYS A 42 -20.38 -8.21 9.86
C LYS A 42 -20.11 -7.54 11.22
N GLY A 43 -19.99 -6.20 11.23
CA GLY A 43 -19.80 -5.41 12.44
C GLY A 43 -18.36 -4.97 12.67
N ILE A 44 -18.19 -4.11 13.66
CA ILE A 44 -16.90 -3.60 14.12
C ILE A 44 -16.42 -4.47 15.27
N ARG A 45 -15.16 -4.90 15.23
CA ARG A 45 -14.58 -5.67 16.32
C ARG A 45 -14.34 -4.76 17.53
N SER A 46 -14.66 -5.25 18.74
CA SER A 46 -14.47 -4.49 19.98
C SER A 46 -13.03 -3.92 20.07
N PRO A 47 -12.87 -2.63 20.41
CA PRO A 47 -11.56 -2.01 20.65
C PRO A 47 -10.71 -2.77 21.67
N ASP A 48 -11.32 -3.46 22.63
CA ASP A 48 -10.63 -4.20 23.68
C ASP A 48 -9.73 -5.32 23.15
N HIS A 49 -10.06 -5.89 21.99
CA HIS A 49 -9.18 -6.89 21.36
C HIS A 49 -7.84 -6.28 20.93
N SER A 50 -7.86 -5.07 20.39
CA SER A 50 -6.65 -4.38 19.97
C SER A 50 -5.90 -3.83 21.19
N ARG A 51 -6.61 -3.36 22.22
CA ARG A 51 -6.01 -3.01 23.52
C ARG A 51 -5.31 -4.20 24.17
N ALA A 52 -5.92 -5.39 24.14
CA ALA A 52 -5.31 -6.61 24.65
C ALA A 52 -4.03 -6.99 23.87
N LEU A 53 -4.07 -6.90 22.53
CA LEU A 53 -2.88 -7.15 21.70
C LEU A 53 -1.76 -6.12 21.93
N ILE A 54 -2.11 -4.85 22.17
CA ILE A 54 -1.16 -3.80 22.56
C ILE A 54 -0.52 -4.15 23.90
N LYS A 55 -1.34 -4.51 24.90
CA LYS A 55 -0.86 -4.90 26.22
C LYS A 55 0.05 -6.12 26.16
N GLU A 56 -0.33 -7.15 25.41
CA GLU A 56 0.50 -8.34 25.17
C GLU A 56 1.87 -7.96 24.60
N LYS A 57 1.90 -7.08 23.59
CA LYS A 57 3.15 -6.60 22.97
C LYS A 57 4.00 -5.69 23.85
N LEU A 58 3.39 -4.99 24.80
CA LEU A 58 4.07 -4.11 25.76
C LEU A 58 4.43 -4.84 27.07
N THR A 59 3.97 -6.07 27.26
CA THR A 59 4.35 -6.87 28.42
C THR A 59 5.82 -7.22 28.30
N ALA A 60 6.62 -6.76 29.26
CA ALA A 60 8.03 -7.13 29.35
C ALA A 60 8.17 -8.62 29.71
N ASP A 61 9.09 -9.29 29.02
CA ASP A 61 9.55 -10.61 29.40
C ASP A 61 10.58 -10.44 30.54
N PRO A 62 10.35 -11.04 31.74
CA PRO A 62 11.26 -10.90 32.88
C PRO A 62 12.68 -11.43 32.59
N ASP A 63 12.85 -12.31 31.61
CA ASP A 63 14.14 -12.86 31.22
C ASP A 63 14.82 -12.06 30.09
N SER A 64 14.18 -10.99 29.60
CA SER A 64 14.70 -10.14 28.53
C SER A 64 15.23 -8.81 29.06
N GLU A 65 16.48 -8.48 28.70
CA GLU A 65 17.09 -7.17 29.01
C GLU A 65 16.45 -6.01 28.22
N ILE A 66 15.68 -6.31 27.18
CA ILE A 66 15.08 -5.32 26.28
C ILE A 66 13.56 -5.41 26.37
N ALA A 67 12.94 -4.38 26.96
CA ALA A 67 11.49 -4.24 27.02
C ALA A 67 10.97 -3.26 25.95
N THR A 68 9.83 -3.58 25.34
CA THR A 68 9.13 -2.65 24.46
C THR A 68 8.31 -1.68 25.30
N THR A 69 8.78 -0.44 25.42
CA THR A 69 8.12 0.61 26.24
C THR A 69 6.99 1.33 25.51
N SER A 70 6.91 1.18 24.18
CA SER A 70 5.87 1.81 23.37
C SER A 70 5.75 1.20 21.98
N LEU A 71 4.56 1.31 21.40
CA LEU A 71 4.28 0.87 20.04
C LEU A 71 3.86 2.05 19.18
N ARG A 72 4.51 2.20 18.03
CA ARG A 72 4.16 3.23 17.04
C ARG A 72 3.40 2.59 15.90
N VAL A 73 2.34 3.26 15.45
CA VAL A 73 1.56 2.83 14.27
C VAL A 73 1.17 4.04 13.43
N SER A 74 0.99 3.81 12.13
CA SER A 74 0.51 4.84 11.21
C SER A 74 -1.01 4.76 11.04
N LEU A 75 -1.64 5.92 10.98
CA LEU A 75 -3.05 6.10 10.57
C LEU A 75 -3.19 6.15 9.04
N MET A 76 -2.09 5.97 8.31
CA MET A 76 -2.05 5.91 6.85
C MET A 76 -2.07 4.47 6.36
N CYS A 77 -2.84 4.22 5.31
CA CYS A 77 -2.92 2.93 4.66
C CYS A 77 -1.58 2.60 3.98
N PRO A 78 -0.96 1.45 4.29
CA PRO A 78 0.33 1.06 3.69
C PRO A 78 0.22 0.82 2.18
N LEU A 79 -0.97 0.43 1.69
CA LEU A 79 -1.27 0.23 0.28
C LEU A 79 -1.49 1.54 -0.48
N GLY A 80 -2.33 2.42 0.07
CA GLY A 80 -2.83 3.59 -0.65
C GLY A 80 -2.05 4.87 -0.37
N LYS A 81 -1.17 4.87 0.63
CA LYS A 81 -0.49 6.07 1.17
C LYS A 81 -1.46 7.21 1.48
N MET A 82 -2.69 6.84 1.83
CA MET A 82 -3.80 7.74 2.17
C MET A 82 -4.31 7.39 3.55
N ARG A 83 -4.95 8.35 4.22
CA ARG A 83 -5.51 8.13 5.55
C ARG A 83 -6.52 6.98 5.53
N LEU A 84 -6.44 6.09 6.53
CA LEU A 84 -7.39 4.99 6.68
C LEU A 84 -8.82 5.53 6.81
N THR A 85 -9.73 4.98 6.03
CA THR A 85 -11.17 5.27 6.15
C THR A 85 -11.91 4.09 6.78
N VAL A 86 -11.55 2.87 6.38
CA VAL A 86 -12.05 1.64 7.01
C VAL A 86 -10.86 0.82 7.49
N PRO A 87 -10.39 1.03 8.74
CA PRO A 87 -9.23 0.32 9.28
C PRO A 87 -9.55 -1.17 9.39
N CYS A 88 -8.81 -1.98 8.63
CA CYS A 88 -9.04 -3.41 8.51
C CYS A 88 -7.74 -4.19 8.66
N ARG A 89 -7.88 -5.40 9.20
CA ARG A 89 -6.84 -6.42 9.24
C ARG A 89 -7.49 -7.80 9.28
N ALA A 90 -6.72 -8.86 9.02
CA ALA A 90 -7.23 -10.21 9.29
C ALA A 90 -7.11 -10.53 10.78
N VAL A 91 -8.04 -11.33 11.31
CA VAL A 91 -8.00 -11.80 12.72
C VAL A 91 -6.74 -12.60 13.04
N THR A 92 -6.11 -13.21 12.02
CA THR A 92 -4.88 -13.99 12.10
C THR A 92 -3.60 -13.15 12.06
N CYS A 93 -3.70 -11.83 11.85
CA CYS A 93 -2.55 -10.93 11.83
C CYS A 93 -2.04 -10.65 13.24
N SER A 94 -0.72 -10.82 13.46
CA SER A 94 -0.04 -10.51 14.72
C SER A 94 0.45 -9.05 14.83
N HIS A 95 0.25 -8.23 13.81
CA HIS A 95 0.59 -6.79 13.81
C HIS A 95 -0.63 -5.93 14.18
N LEU A 96 -0.34 -4.70 14.62
CA LEU A 96 -1.35 -3.68 14.91
C LEU A 96 -1.70 -2.82 13.69
N GLN A 97 -0.75 -2.61 12.78
CA GLN A 97 -0.95 -1.75 11.60
C GLN A 97 -2.15 -2.23 10.77
N CYS A 98 -3.15 -1.37 10.62
CA CYS A 98 -4.29 -1.61 9.75
C CYS A 98 -3.99 -1.20 8.30
N PHE A 99 -4.75 -1.78 7.37
CA PHE A 99 -4.85 -1.34 5.98
C PHE A 99 -6.29 -0.95 5.65
N ASP A 100 -6.50 -0.18 4.59
CA ASP A 100 -7.83 0.26 4.22
C ASP A 100 -8.61 -0.86 3.53
N ALA A 101 -9.78 -1.21 4.07
CA ALA A 101 -10.60 -2.30 3.57
C ALA A 101 -11.08 -2.07 2.13
N ALA A 102 -11.44 -0.83 1.77
CA ALA A 102 -11.99 -0.54 0.44
C ALA A 102 -10.92 -0.78 -0.63
N LEU A 103 -9.72 -0.26 -0.39
CA LEU A 103 -8.58 -0.45 -1.31
C LEU A 103 -8.13 -1.90 -1.38
N TYR A 104 -8.10 -2.60 -0.23
CA TYR A 104 -7.76 -4.02 -0.18
C TYR A 104 -8.71 -4.89 -1.01
N LEU A 105 -10.02 -4.64 -0.90
CA LEU A 105 -11.03 -5.38 -1.66
C LEU A 105 -10.97 -5.05 -3.16
N GLN A 106 -10.73 -3.78 -3.53
CA GLN A 106 -10.53 -3.39 -4.93
C GLN A 106 -9.33 -4.08 -5.57
N MET A 107 -8.22 -4.23 -4.83
CA MET A 107 -7.04 -4.95 -5.31
C MET A 107 -7.36 -6.43 -5.55
N ASN A 108 -8.05 -7.07 -4.61
CA ASN A 108 -8.42 -8.49 -4.71
C ASN A 108 -9.51 -8.78 -5.75
N GLU A 109 -10.37 -7.80 -6.06
CA GLU A 109 -11.31 -7.89 -7.19
C GLU A 109 -10.56 -7.97 -8.53
N LYS A 110 -9.45 -7.24 -8.69
CA LYS A 110 -8.61 -7.28 -9.90
C LYS A 110 -7.70 -8.51 -9.93
N LYS A 111 -7.03 -8.82 -8.82
CA LYS A 111 -6.11 -9.95 -8.68
C LYS A 111 -6.28 -10.57 -7.29
N PRO A 112 -6.98 -11.71 -7.16
CA PRO A 112 -7.34 -12.29 -5.86
C PRO A 112 -6.17 -13.01 -5.20
N THR A 113 -5.21 -12.24 -4.66
CA THR A 113 -4.05 -12.81 -3.94
C THR A 113 -4.38 -13.15 -2.49
N TRP A 114 -5.26 -12.37 -1.85
CA TRP A 114 -5.67 -12.50 -0.45
C TRP A 114 -4.48 -12.53 0.52
N ILE A 115 -3.47 -11.70 0.24
CA ILE A 115 -2.26 -11.55 1.05
C ILE A 115 -2.31 -10.24 1.83
N CYS A 116 -2.01 -10.27 3.12
CA CYS A 116 -1.94 -9.08 3.97
C CYS A 116 -0.80 -8.16 3.51
N PRO A 117 -1.06 -6.87 3.23
CA PRO A 117 -0.04 -5.93 2.74
C PRO A 117 0.95 -5.47 3.82
N VAL A 118 0.82 -5.94 5.05
CA VAL A 118 1.69 -5.58 6.18
C VAL A 118 2.64 -6.72 6.56
N CYS A 119 2.17 -7.97 6.51
CA CYS A 119 2.95 -9.12 6.98
C CYS A 119 3.01 -10.30 6.00
N ASP A 120 2.49 -10.14 4.79
CA ASP A 120 2.51 -11.13 3.71
C ASP A 120 1.88 -12.49 4.02
N LYS A 121 1.15 -12.61 5.14
CA LYS A 121 0.35 -13.79 5.51
C LYS A 121 -1.01 -13.76 4.82
N LYS A 122 -1.67 -14.92 4.74
CA LYS A 122 -3.05 -15.02 4.22
C LYS A 122 -4.02 -14.15 5.02
N ALA A 123 -4.85 -13.41 4.30
CA ALA A 123 -5.88 -12.51 4.80
C ALA A 123 -7.16 -12.66 3.96
N ASP A 124 -7.69 -13.87 3.92
CA ASP A 124 -8.92 -14.20 3.20
C ASP A 124 -10.11 -13.34 3.68
N TYR A 125 -11.04 -13.06 2.78
CA TYR A 125 -12.22 -12.21 3.05
C TYR A 125 -12.97 -12.57 4.34
N GLU A 126 -13.09 -13.87 4.63
CA GLU A 126 -13.83 -14.35 5.81
C GLU A 126 -13.15 -13.99 7.13
N ASN A 127 -11.84 -13.79 7.11
CA ASN A 127 -11.02 -13.48 8.28
C ASN A 127 -10.83 -11.98 8.49
N LEU A 128 -11.33 -11.13 7.58
CA LEU A 128 -11.22 -9.67 7.70
C LEU A 128 -12.11 -9.14 8.81
N ILE A 129 -11.56 -8.21 9.58
CA ILE A 129 -12.25 -7.47 10.65
C ILE A 129 -12.08 -5.97 10.43
N ILE A 130 -13.05 -5.19 10.89
CA ILE A 130 -12.90 -3.74 11.06
C ILE A 130 -12.43 -3.51 12.51
N ASP A 131 -11.29 -2.83 12.65
CA ASP A 131 -10.66 -2.62 13.96
C ASP A 131 -11.31 -1.43 14.68
N GLY A 132 -12.05 -1.69 15.76
CA GLY A 132 -12.79 -0.66 16.49
C GLY A 132 -11.90 0.37 17.16
N LEU A 133 -10.73 -0.02 17.68
CA LEU A 133 -9.81 0.92 18.33
C LEU A 133 -9.26 1.92 17.32
N PHE A 134 -8.83 1.45 16.14
CA PHE A 134 -8.37 2.36 15.09
C PHE A 134 -9.49 3.26 14.58
N LEU A 135 -10.73 2.78 14.54
CA LEU A 135 -11.87 3.61 14.13
C LEU A 135 -12.11 4.76 15.13
N GLU A 136 -12.05 4.48 16.44
CA GLU A 136 -12.12 5.50 17.50
C GLU A 136 -11.00 6.54 17.33
N ILE A 137 -9.75 6.09 17.21
CA ILE A 137 -8.58 6.97 17.06
C ILE A 137 -8.67 7.84 15.80
N LEU A 138 -9.12 7.27 14.68
CA LEU A 138 -9.26 8.00 13.41
C LEU A 138 -10.31 9.12 13.51
N ASN A 139 -11.35 8.93 14.33
CA ASN A 139 -12.38 9.92 14.61
C ASN A 139 -11.89 11.01 15.59
N ASP A 140 -11.08 10.64 16.57
CA ASP A 140 -10.62 11.55 17.63
C ASP A 140 -9.45 12.45 17.18
N CYS A 141 -8.64 12.02 16.20
CA CYS A 141 -7.41 12.73 15.83
C CYS A 141 -7.20 12.79 14.31
N SER A 142 -7.60 13.88 13.68
CA SER A 142 -7.52 14.09 12.22
C SER A 142 -6.24 14.77 11.72
N ASP A 143 -5.40 15.29 12.62
CA ASP A 143 -4.28 16.19 12.32
C ASP A 143 -2.90 15.50 12.31
N VAL A 144 -2.84 14.19 12.56
CA VAL A 144 -1.59 13.41 12.53
C VAL A 144 -1.73 12.12 11.73
N ASP A 145 -0.59 11.65 11.25
CA ASP A 145 -0.45 10.41 10.49
C ASP A 145 0.10 9.25 11.33
N GLU A 146 0.61 9.52 12.53
CA GLU A 146 1.19 8.53 13.44
C GLU A 146 0.74 8.75 14.87
N ILE A 147 0.60 7.65 15.60
CA ILE A 147 0.30 7.63 17.03
C ILE A 147 1.25 6.68 17.76
N LYS A 148 1.37 6.89 19.07
CA LYS A 148 2.19 6.07 19.97
C LYS A 148 1.30 5.53 21.09
N PHE A 149 1.26 4.21 21.23
CA PHE A 149 0.65 3.53 22.38
C PHE A 149 1.65 3.42 23.53
N GLN A 150 1.12 3.58 24.75
CA GLN A 150 1.84 3.51 26.02
C GLN A 150 1.43 2.25 26.79
N GLU A 151 2.22 1.87 27.80
CA GLU A 151 2.02 0.66 28.63
C GLU A 151 0.69 0.66 29.40
N ASP A 152 0.19 1.84 29.75
CA ASP A 152 -1.11 2.03 30.40
C ASP A 152 -2.31 1.85 29.43
N GLY A 153 -2.04 1.56 28.16
CA GLY A 153 -3.04 1.38 27.10
C GLY A 153 -3.54 2.69 26.48
N THR A 154 -3.06 3.84 26.95
CA THR A 154 -3.35 5.14 26.33
C THR A 154 -2.54 5.33 25.06
N TRP A 155 -2.95 6.30 24.24
CA TRP A 155 -2.24 6.67 23.02
C TRP A 155 -2.06 8.18 22.94
N CYS A 156 -1.01 8.62 22.25
CA CYS A 156 -0.77 10.03 21.98
C CYS A 156 -0.47 10.30 20.49
N PRO A 157 -0.98 11.41 19.92
CA PRO A 157 -0.61 11.87 18.58
C PRO A 157 0.89 12.14 18.46
N MET A 158 1.53 11.64 17.41
CA MET A 158 2.93 11.94 17.11
C MET A 158 3.02 13.13 16.16
N ARG A 159 3.18 14.33 16.72
CA ARG A 159 3.47 15.53 15.93
C ARG A 159 4.96 15.57 15.60
N PRO A 160 5.35 15.85 14.34
CA PRO A 160 6.74 16.14 14.03
C PRO A 160 7.20 17.28 14.92
N LYS A 161 8.27 17.08 15.69
CA LYS A 161 8.91 18.19 16.41
C LYS A 161 9.37 19.18 15.34
N LYS A 162 8.68 20.33 15.23
CA LYS A 162 9.31 21.54 14.69
C LYS A 162 10.33 21.92 15.75
N ASP A 163 11.57 21.48 15.60
CA ASP A 163 12.64 22.08 16.38
C ASP A 163 12.59 23.59 16.08
N PRO A 164 12.40 24.45 17.08
CA PRO A 164 12.51 25.87 16.85
C PRO A 164 13.97 26.11 16.47
N VAL A 165 14.21 26.37 15.19
CA VAL A 165 15.47 26.95 14.74
C VAL A 165 15.58 28.27 15.49
N LYS A 166 16.35 28.28 16.58
CA LYS A 166 16.71 29.48 17.31
C LYS A 166 17.64 30.26 16.38
N PHE A 167 17.06 31.05 15.48
CA PHE A 167 17.78 32.16 14.87
C PHE A 167 18.08 33.14 16.00
N SER A 168 19.32 33.08 16.50
CA SER A 168 19.88 34.12 17.37
C SER A 168 19.93 35.41 16.57
N VAL A 169 18.89 36.23 16.72
CA VAL A 169 18.91 37.62 16.25
C VAL A 169 19.89 38.35 17.17
N HIS A 170 21.12 38.51 16.71
CA HIS A 170 22.06 39.43 17.35
C HIS A 170 21.50 40.84 17.23
N SER A 171 21.28 41.46 18.38
CA SER A 171 20.72 42.80 18.57
C SER A 171 21.59 43.86 17.89
N VAL A 172 20.94 44.72 17.11
CA VAL A 172 21.50 45.89 16.43
C VAL A 172 21.91 46.97 17.46
N GLY A 173 23.18 47.37 17.43
CA GLY A 173 23.67 48.63 17.97
C GLY A 173 23.53 49.75 16.94
N LYS A 174 22.97 50.88 17.37
CA LYS A 174 22.67 52.08 16.58
C LYS A 174 23.94 52.77 16.04
N SER A 175 23.93 53.23 14.78
CA SER A 175 24.32 54.61 14.44
C SER A 175 23.90 55.04 13.03
N SER A 176 23.61 56.33 12.90
CA SER A 176 23.07 57.10 11.78
C SER A 176 24.10 57.38 10.68
N VAL A 177 23.71 57.35 9.39
CA VAL A 177 23.88 58.43 8.38
C VAL A 177 23.20 58.11 7.02
N VAL A 178 23.04 59.17 6.22
CA VAL A 178 22.08 59.48 5.13
C VAL A 178 22.46 58.95 3.71
N ALA A 179 21.41 58.59 2.95
CA ALA A 179 21.11 58.62 1.49
C ALA A 179 22.13 58.23 0.38
N HIS A 180 21.76 57.30 -0.52
CA HIS A 180 21.10 57.48 -1.85
C HIS A 180 21.19 56.16 -2.67
N PRO A 181 20.33 55.93 -3.70
CA PRO A 181 20.14 54.63 -4.34
C PRO A 181 20.98 54.47 -5.62
N VAL A 182 21.59 53.28 -5.80
CA VAL A 182 22.13 52.84 -7.10
C VAL A 182 21.95 51.32 -7.24
N GLU A 183 21.39 50.92 -8.37
CA GLU A 183 21.29 49.54 -8.85
C GLU A 183 22.67 48.92 -9.13
N LEU A 184 22.81 47.61 -8.93
CA LEU A 184 23.29 46.62 -9.92
C LEU A 184 23.77 45.34 -9.22
N ASN A 185 23.22 44.23 -9.71
CA ASN A 185 23.91 43.01 -10.14
C ASN A 185 24.91 42.31 -9.19
N LEU A 186 24.69 41.00 -9.03
CA LEU A 186 25.61 39.92 -9.42
C LEU A 186 25.69 38.77 -8.38
N ASN A 187 25.26 37.60 -8.85
CA ASN A 187 25.72 36.24 -8.55
C ASN A 187 25.91 35.79 -7.11
N LYS A 188 25.08 34.82 -6.69
CA LYS A 188 25.59 33.63 -5.99
C LYS A 188 25.02 32.36 -6.60
N LYS A 189 25.93 31.66 -7.29
CA LYS A 189 25.88 30.29 -7.78
C LYS A 189 25.48 29.34 -6.64
N THR A 190 24.54 28.45 -6.90
CA THR A 190 24.35 27.21 -6.15
C THR A 190 24.61 26.05 -7.09
N ASP A 191 25.50 25.16 -6.67
CA ASP A 191 26.01 24.04 -7.45
C ASP A 191 24.91 23.02 -7.75
N VAL A 192 24.69 22.79 -9.04
CA VAL A 192 23.86 21.71 -9.58
C VAL A 192 24.82 20.63 -10.05
N ILE A 193 24.72 19.44 -9.46
CA ILE A 193 25.54 18.28 -9.84
C ILE A 193 24.78 17.52 -10.93
N ASP A 194 25.24 17.70 -12.17
CA ASP A 194 24.85 16.95 -13.36
C ASP A 194 25.81 15.77 -13.52
N LEU A 195 25.29 14.55 -13.59
CA LEU A 195 26.06 13.31 -13.78
C LEU A 195 25.57 12.55 -15.01
N THR A 196 25.41 13.26 -16.12
CA THR A 196 25.30 12.63 -17.44
C THR A 196 26.34 13.22 -18.35
N LEU A 197 27.38 12.44 -18.73
CA LEU A 197 28.12 12.39 -20.02
C LEU A 197 29.12 11.20 -19.86
N GLU A 198 29.00 10.05 -20.54
CA GLU A 198 29.52 9.75 -21.91
C GLU A 198 30.98 10.26 -22.10
N SER A 199 32.02 9.52 -22.52
CA SER A 199 32.19 8.29 -23.30
C SER A 199 33.66 7.78 -23.29
N SER A 200 33.85 6.46 -23.46
CA SER A 200 34.84 5.68 -24.26
C SER A 200 36.35 6.03 -24.39
N SER A 201 37.27 5.05 -24.15
CA SER A 201 38.07 4.32 -25.20
C SER A 201 39.17 3.35 -24.67
N SER A 202 39.24 2.13 -25.27
CA SER A 202 40.36 1.17 -25.55
C SER A 202 41.26 0.64 -24.40
N SER A 203 41.63 -0.66 -24.29
CA SER A 203 41.97 -1.68 -25.32
C SER A 203 41.94 -3.12 -24.73
N ASP A 204 41.57 -4.11 -25.56
CA ASP A 204 42.10 -5.49 -25.82
C ASP A 204 42.71 -6.31 -24.64
N ASP A 205 42.42 -7.60 -24.37
CA ASP A 205 42.45 -8.82 -25.21
C ASP A 205 41.79 -10.06 -24.53
N ASP A 206 41.45 -11.06 -25.36
CA ASP A 206 41.36 -12.53 -25.21
C ASP A 206 40.17 -13.29 -24.55
N ASP A 207 39.45 -14.00 -25.43
CA ASP A 207 39.00 -15.41 -25.46
C ASP A 207 38.28 -16.08 -24.26
N ASP A 208 37.02 -16.50 -24.47
CA ASP A 208 36.61 -17.93 -24.52
C ASP A 208 35.10 -18.10 -24.86
N ASP A 209 34.83 -19.21 -25.53
CA ASP A 209 33.61 -19.71 -26.16
C ASP A 209 32.42 -19.94 -25.17
N THR A 210 31.19 -19.68 -25.61
CA THR A 210 30.00 -20.57 -25.47
C THR A 210 28.71 -19.81 -25.83
N SER A 211 28.01 -20.34 -26.82
CA SER A 211 26.67 -19.98 -27.29
C SER A 211 25.58 -19.92 -26.21
N THR A 212 24.83 -18.82 -26.10
CA THR A 212 23.37 -18.87 -25.84
C THR A 212 22.68 -17.53 -26.14
N THR A 213 21.82 -17.52 -27.17
CA THR A 213 20.91 -16.42 -27.49
C THR A 213 19.72 -16.39 -26.51
N PRO A 214 19.28 -15.23 -25.99
CA PRO A 214 18.06 -15.14 -25.20
C PRO A 214 16.83 -14.94 -26.12
N PRO A 215 15.70 -15.65 -25.91
CA PRO A 215 14.53 -15.48 -26.76
C PRO A 215 13.78 -14.18 -26.42
N SER A 216 13.28 -13.54 -27.47
CA SER A 216 12.51 -12.29 -27.46
C SER A 216 11.13 -12.45 -26.81
N LYS A 217 10.74 -11.41 -26.05
CA LYS A 217 9.42 -11.25 -25.41
C LYS A 217 8.31 -11.30 -26.46
N ARG A 218 7.39 -12.27 -26.35
CA ARG A 218 6.15 -12.28 -27.16
C ARG A 218 5.13 -11.32 -26.55
N GLN A 219 4.70 -10.37 -27.38
CA GLN A 219 3.63 -9.41 -27.13
C GLN A 219 2.27 -10.13 -27.15
N CYS A 220 1.44 -9.89 -26.14
CA CYS A 220 0.10 -10.44 -26.03
C CYS A 220 -0.84 -9.68 -26.98
N ILE A 221 -1.36 -10.34 -28.02
CA ILE A 221 -2.33 -9.77 -28.95
C ILE A 221 -3.72 -9.95 -28.36
N TYR A 222 -4.32 -8.85 -27.91
CA TYR A 222 -5.73 -8.77 -27.52
C TYR A 222 -6.57 -8.58 -28.79
N ILE A 223 -7.43 -9.54 -29.13
CA ILE A 223 -8.42 -9.38 -30.21
C ILE A 223 -9.66 -8.72 -29.61
N SER A 224 -9.77 -7.41 -29.78
CA SER A 224 -11.04 -6.69 -29.65
C SER A 224 -11.87 -6.95 -30.90
N LYS A 225 -12.99 -7.68 -30.78
CA LYS A 225 -14.03 -7.65 -31.83
C LYS A 225 -14.88 -6.39 -31.62
N ASN A 226 -14.63 -5.37 -32.44
CA ASN A 226 -15.60 -4.32 -32.69
C ASN A 226 -16.65 -4.81 -33.69
N GLU A 227 -17.87 -4.37 -33.43
CA GLU A 227 -19.06 -4.49 -34.25
C GLU A 227 -18.89 -3.74 -35.57
N GLU A 228 -19.30 -4.36 -36.67
CA GLU A 228 -19.77 -3.66 -37.87
C GLU A 228 -20.96 -4.42 -38.45
N ILE A 229 -22.15 -3.90 -38.19
CA ILE A 229 -23.37 -4.17 -38.95
C ILE A 229 -23.63 -2.88 -39.72
N HIS A 230 -23.53 -2.92 -41.05
CA HIS A 230 -24.31 -2.03 -41.90
C HIS A 230 -24.75 -2.74 -43.17
N ALA A 231 -26.02 -2.50 -43.46
CA ALA A 231 -26.86 -3.15 -44.42
C ALA A 231 -26.43 -2.96 -45.87
N LYS A 232 -26.72 -3.97 -46.70
CA LYS A 232 -27.02 -3.77 -48.11
C LYS A 232 -28.52 -3.93 -48.30
N GLY A 233 -29.13 -2.89 -48.87
CA GLY A 233 -30.34 -3.04 -49.67
C GLY A 233 -30.03 -3.68 -51.01
#